data_AF-A0A8H7RZT0-F1
#
_entry.id   AF-A0A8H7RZT0-F1
#
_cell.length_a   1.000
_cell.length_b   1.000
_cell.length_c   1.000
_cell.angle_alpha   90.00
_cell.angle_beta   90.00
_cell.angle_gamma   90.00
#
_symmetry.space_group_name_H-M   'P 1'
#
loop_
_entity.id
_entity.type
_entity.pdbx_description
1 polymer ?
#
loop_
_entity_poly.entity_id
_entity_poly.type
_entity_poly.pdbx_seq_one_letter_code
_entity_poly.pdbx_strand_id
1 'polypeptide(L)'
;MLSSILYLFSVFCIFCNLAIAAPLRLQQQQQQQDQDDWPLSNAVMIRDTIEGFYETVVDDVLSAHTEDLLVMLTHSPRNKKLKLLQAQATTLRDGSSLQDACLVKMPGYIGNQLHQLNARVFGGIRGIVGEALPAVWPNYDALEATMMSTEAPPPVPQHQVATALYSLNLAVGHRLTQVFEDFDLLDRLRNDLSACDQAIADSIQEDTTTTTTTITTTTSTMTTTKMTMTDYIVNAGHRFIHRLFWTRGCGKFDNDTRFLETWLRSARADLRSELETRVGDLIMTIYNDLYNEENAHDF
;
A
#
# COMPACT_ATOMS: atom_id res chain seq x y z
N MET A 1 10.02 44.15 27.13
CA MET A 1 10.12 42.69 27.37
C MET A 1 9.30 41.83 26.41
N LEU A 2 8.04 42.19 26.10
CA LEU A 2 7.22 41.42 25.13
C LEU A 2 7.80 41.31 23.70
N SER A 3 8.51 42.34 23.22
CA SER A 3 9.11 42.32 21.88
C SER A 3 10.23 41.28 21.72
N SER A 4 10.98 40.98 22.79
CA SER A 4 12.07 39.99 22.75
C SER A 4 11.55 38.54 22.74
N ILE A 5 10.38 38.29 23.34
CA ILE A 5 9.75 36.96 23.38
C ILE A 5 9.19 36.58 22.01
N LEU A 6 8.60 37.54 21.29
CA LEU A 6 8.09 37.33 19.93
C LEU A 6 9.21 37.05 18.91
N TYR A 7 10.39 37.65 19.10
CA TYR A 7 11.54 37.40 18.23
C TYR A 7 12.12 35.99 18.41
N LEU A 8 12.20 35.51 19.65
CA LEU A 8 12.64 34.14 19.94
C LEU A 8 11.68 33.09 19.37
N PHE A 9 10.36 33.34 19.44
CA PHE A 9 9.36 32.42 18.89
C PHE A 9 9.40 32.37 17.36
N SER A 10 9.61 33.52 16.70
CA SER A 10 9.79 33.61 15.24
C SER A 10 11.02 32.84 14.76
N VAL A 11 12.17 33.02 15.42
CA VAL A 11 13.40 32.31 15.06
C VAL A 11 13.25 30.80 15.28
N PHE A 12 12.62 30.38 16.38
CA PHE A 12 12.39 28.96 16.66
C PHE A 12 11.47 28.30 15.61
N CYS A 13 10.41 28.98 15.17
CA CYS A 13 9.54 28.46 14.12
C CYS A 13 10.25 28.33 12.75
N ILE A 14 11.19 29.22 12.43
CA ILE A 14 11.97 29.11 11.18
C ILE A 14 12.92 27.90 11.25
N PHE A 15 13.57 27.65 12.40
CA PHE A 15 14.45 26.49 12.56
C PHE A 15 13.70 25.15 12.57
N CYS A 16 12.49 25.07 13.14
CA CYS A 16 11.69 23.85 13.09
C CYS A 16 11.21 23.49 11.68
N ASN A 17 10.93 24.47 10.82
CA ASN A 17 10.54 24.21 9.43
C ASN A 17 11.73 23.77 8.55
N LEU A 18 12.96 24.21 8.85
CA LEU A 18 14.16 23.75 8.14
C LEU A 18 14.59 22.33 8.53
N ALA A 19 14.25 21.86 9.73
CA ALA A 19 14.59 20.50 10.19
C ALA A 19 13.69 19.40 9.60
N ILE A 20 12.49 19.73 9.10
CA ILE A 20 11.55 18.74 8.52
C ILE A 20 11.75 18.62 6.99
N ALA A 21 12.48 19.54 6.35
CA ALA A 21 12.71 19.54 4.91
C ALA A 21 13.94 18.72 4.44
N ALA A 22 14.65 18.04 5.36
CA ALA A 22 15.74 17.12 5.01
C ALA A 22 15.60 15.83 5.85
N PRO A 23 15.25 14.68 5.23
CA PRO A 23 16.20 13.98 4.37
C PRO A 23 15.59 13.36 3.08
N LEU A 24 14.58 13.94 2.45
CA LEU A 24 14.07 13.40 1.17
C LEU A 24 15.04 13.60 -0.01
N ARG A 25 15.89 14.65 0.02
CA ARG A 25 16.89 14.87 -1.03
C ARG A 25 18.07 13.90 -0.99
N LEU A 26 18.38 13.31 0.17
CA LEU A 26 19.46 12.33 0.26
C LEU A 26 19.07 11.01 -0.41
N GLN A 27 17.80 10.60 -0.29
CA GLN A 27 17.30 9.41 -0.99
C GLN A 27 17.16 9.65 -2.51
N GLN A 28 16.80 10.87 -2.93
CA GLN A 28 16.70 11.21 -4.35
C GLN A 28 18.08 11.45 -5.02
N GLN A 29 19.08 11.97 -4.30
CA GLN A 29 20.46 12.05 -4.81
C GLN A 29 21.16 10.70 -4.87
N GLN A 30 20.86 9.76 -3.97
CA GLN A 30 21.40 8.40 -4.06
C GLN A 30 20.82 7.62 -5.25
N GLN A 31 19.60 7.93 -5.70
CA GLN A 31 19.04 7.35 -6.92
C GLN A 31 19.61 7.93 -8.21
N GLN A 32 20.24 9.11 -8.16
CA GLN A 32 20.65 9.83 -9.37
C GLN A 32 22.18 9.85 -9.58
N GLN A 33 22.96 9.31 -8.64
CA GLN A 33 24.43 9.36 -8.70
C GLN A 33 25.11 7.99 -8.94
N ASP A 34 24.34 6.90 -9.07
CA ASP A 34 24.81 5.58 -9.52
C ASP A 34 24.35 5.24 -10.95
N GLN A 35 23.99 6.25 -11.74
CA GLN A 35 23.72 6.10 -13.17
C GLN A 35 25.01 6.31 -13.99
N ASP A 36 26.12 5.73 -13.52
CA ASP A 36 27.18 5.32 -14.43
C ASP A 36 26.56 4.27 -15.38
N ASP A 37 26.79 4.41 -16.69
CA ASP A 37 26.39 3.48 -17.76
C ASP A 37 27.04 2.09 -17.56
N TRP A 38 26.71 1.42 -16.46
CA TRP A 38 26.96 0.00 -16.29
C TRP A 38 26.06 -0.72 -17.28
N PRO A 39 26.59 -1.68 -18.08
CA PRO A 39 25.77 -2.44 -18.99
C PRO A 39 24.64 -3.08 -18.18
N LEU A 40 23.40 -2.67 -18.47
CA LEU A 40 22.21 -3.17 -17.80
C LEU A 40 22.17 -4.68 -18.04
N SER A 41 22.53 -5.45 -17.04
CA SER A 41 22.58 -6.90 -17.18
C SER A 41 21.18 -7.44 -17.39
N ASN A 42 21.07 -8.48 -18.22
CA ASN A 42 19.84 -9.24 -18.38
C ASN A 42 19.26 -9.70 -17.03
N ALA A 43 20.10 -9.97 -16.02
CA ALA A 43 19.62 -10.32 -14.67
C ALA A 43 18.89 -9.16 -13.97
N VAL A 44 19.42 -7.94 -14.10
CA VAL A 44 18.82 -6.72 -13.52
C VAL A 44 17.53 -6.40 -14.25
N MET A 45 17.55 -6.42 -15.58
CA MET A 45 16.36 -6.19 -16.40
C MET A 45 15.25 -7.19 -16.09
N ILE A 46 15.55 -8.50 -16.06
CA ILE A 46 14.56 -9.54 -15.70
C ILE A 46 13.99 -9.27 -14.32
N ARG A 47 14.85 -8.98 -13.35
CA ARG A 47 14.43 -8.69 -11.98
C ARG A 47 13.51 -7.48 -11.93
N ASP A 48 13.87 -6.37 -12.57
CA ASP A 48 13.10 -5.13 -12.58
C ASP A 48 11.73 -5.33 -13.27
N THR A 49 11.68 -6.07 -14.38
CA THR A 49 10.42 -6.44 -15.05
C THR A 49 9.53 -7.29 -14.15
N ILE A 50 10.12 -8.26 -13.43
CA ILE A 50 9.39 -9.10 -12.47
C ILE A 50 8.88 -8.27 -11.28
N GLU A 51 9.72 -7.40 -10.70
CA GLU A 51 9.33 -6.51 -9.60
C GLU A 51 8.19 -5.58 -10.04
N GLY A 52 8.32 -4.92 -11.20
CA GLY A 52 7.29 -4.04 -11.76
C GLY A 52 5.97 -4.75 -12.06
N PHE A 53 6.02 -6.02 -12.47
CA PHE A 53 4.81 -6.84 -12.61
C PHE A 53 4.06 -6.99 -11.28
N TYR A 54 4.76 -7.41 -10.22
CA TYR A 54 4.14 -7.59 -8.91
C TYR A 54 3.66 -6.27 -8.31
N GLU A 55 4.43 -5.20 -8.46
CA GLU A 55 4.05 -3.84 -8.04
C GLU A 55 2.75 -3.39 -8.69
N THR A 56 2.63 -3.61 -10.01
CA THR A 56 1.41 -3.27 -10.77
C THR A 56 0.21 -4.07 -10.28
N VAL A 57 0.35 -5.38 -10.09
CA VAL A 57 -0.77 -6.24 -9.63
C VAL A 57 -1.21 -5.85 -8.22
N VAL A 58 -0.26 -5.65 -7.31
CA VAL A 58 -0.55 -5.24 -5.92
C VAL A 58 -1.22 -3.87 -5.89
N ASP A 59 -0.71 -2.89 -6.65
CA ASP A 59 -1.30 -1.56 -6.71
C ASP A 59 -2.71 -1.60 -7.30
N ASP A 60 -2.91 -2.28 -8.43
CA ASP A 60 -4.22 -2.42 -9.09
C ASP A 60 -5.28 -2.97 -8.12
N VAL A 61 -4.96 -4.07 -7.43
CA VAL A 61 -5.92 -4.74 -6.53
C VAL A 61 -6.13 -3.92 -5.27
N LEU A 62 -5.07 -3.55 -4.56
CA LEU A 62 -5.20 -2.88 -3.27
C LEU A 62 -5.75 -1.46 -3.41
N SER A 63 -5.37 -0.72 -4.45
CA SER A 63 -5.92 0.61 -4.71
C SER A 63 -7.41 0.56 -5.02
N ALA A 64 -7.86 -0.38 -5.86
CA ALA A 64 -9.27 -0.55 -6.20
C ALA A 64 -10.12 -0.88 -4.96
N HIS A 65 -9.68 -1.86 -4.17
CA HIS A 65 -10.37 -2.24 -2.92
C HIS A 65 -10.38 -1.10 -1.90
N THR A 66 -9.27 -0.38 -1.77
CA THR A 66 -9.17 0.77 -0.85
C THR A 66 -10.08 1.90 -1.30
N GLU A 67 -10.09 2.24 -2.59
CA GLU A 67 -10.98 3.25 -3.17
C GLU A 67 -12.44 2.90 -2.89
N ASP A 68 -12.86 1.67 -3.19
CA ASP A 68 -14.25 1.24 -3.01
C ASP A 68 -14.69 1.33 -1.54
N LEU A 69 -13.82 0.96 -0.60
CA LEU A 69 -14.11 1.09 0.82
C LEU A 69 -14.22 2.55 1.25
N LEU A 70 -13.28 3.41 0.83
CA LEU A 70 -13.28 4.82 1.20
C LEU A 70 -14.46 5.57 0.58
N VAL A 71 -14.84 5.23 -0.65
CA VAL A 71 -16.05 5.72 -1.31
C VAL A 71 -17.28 5.30 -0.52
N MET A 72 -17.37 4.02 -0.12
CA MET A 72 -18.46 3.52 0.73
C MET A 72 -18.56 4.30 2.04
N LEU A 73 -17.44 4.51 2.74
CA LEU A 73 -17.41 5.25 4.01
C LEU A 73 -17.72 6.74 3.84
N THR A 74 -17.33 7.35 2.72
CA THR A 74 -17.50 8.78 2.49
C THR A 74 -18.91 9.12 2.03
N HIS A 75 -19.47 8.32 1.12
CA HIS A 75 -20.77 8.56 0.50
C HIS A 75 -21.95 7.91 1.23
N SER A 76 -21.69 7.05 2.24
CA SER A 76 -22.76 6.50 3.07
C SER A 76 -23.53 7.58 3.83
N PRO A 77 -24.88 7.53 3.85
CA PRO A 77 -25.69 8.44 4.66
C PRO A 77 -25.25 8.42 6.13
N ARG A 78 -25.21 9.57 6.80
CA ARG A 78 -24.66 9.72 8.17
C ARG A 78 -25.17 8.66 9.15
N ASN A 79 -26.48 8.41 9.18
CA ASN A 79 -27.08 7.42 10.08
C ASN A 79 -26.68 5.99 9.74
N LYS A 80 -26.58 5.64 8.45
CA LYS A 80 -26.13 4.31 7.99
C LYS A 80 -24.66 4.11 8.33
N LYS A 81 -23.82 5.11 8.03
CA LYS A 81 -22.40 5.12 8.34
C LYS A 81 -22.13 4.92 9.82
N LEU A 82 -22.80 5.69 10.68
CA LEU A 82 -22.62 5.56 12.13
C LEU A 82 -23.02 4.18 12.63
N LYS A 83 -24.15 3.61 12.15
CA LYS A 83 -24.54 2.23 12.50
C LYS A 83 -23.51 1.20 12.07
N LEU A 84 -22.99 1.32 10.85
CA LEU A 84 -21.97 0.42 10.30
C LEU A 84 -20.65 0.50 11.09
N LEU A 85 -20.18 1.72 11.39
CA LEU A 85 -18.98 1.95 12.18
C LEU A 85 -19.16 1.47 13.63
N GLN A 86 -20.33 1.72 14.22
CA GLN A 86 -20.66 1.26 15.56
C GLN A 86 -20.66 -0.26 15.63
N ALA A 87 -21.29 -0.95 14.67
CA ALA A 87 -21.31 -2.40 14.57
C ALA A 87 -19.90 -3.01 14.44
N GLN A 88 -19.04 -2.39 13.63
CA GLN A 88 -17.64 -2.78 13.50
C GLN A 88 -16.85 -2.53 14.78
N ALA A 89 -17.01 -1.36 15.42
CA ALA A 89 -16.33 -1.02 16.66
C ALA A 89 -16.74 -1.95 17.82
N THR A 90 -18.03 -2.29 17.93
CA THR A 90 -18.50 -3.27 18.92
C THR A 90 -17.91 -4.65 18.69
N THR A 91 -17.70 -5.05 17.44
CA THR A 91 -17.05 -6.32 17.12
C THR A 91 -15.56 -6.29 17.48
N LEU A 92 -14.87 -5.19 17.21
CA LEU A 92 -13.44 -5.03 17.52
C LEU A 92 -13.13 -4.99 19.02
N ARG A 93 -14.04 -4.43 19.82
CA ARG A 93 -13.86 -4.26 21.27
C ARG A 93 -14.68 -5.25 22.12
N ASP A 94 -14.99 -6.42 21.57
CA ASP A 94 -15.65 -7.52 22.30
C ASP A 94 -16.96 -7.09 23.00
N GLY A 95 -17.74 -6.22 22.35
CA GLY A 95 -19.04 -5.73 22.83
C GLY A 95 -19.02 -4.46 23.68
N SER A 96 -17.85 -3.90 23.99
CA SER A 96 -17.79 -2.62 24.73
C SER A 96 -18.24 -1.43 23.89
N SER A 97 -19.04 -0.54 24.49
CA SER A 97 -19.50 0.69 23.84
C SER A 97 -18.35 1.67 23.64
N LEU A 98 -18.27 2.27 22.46
CA LEU A 98 -17.31 3.33 22.15
C LEU A 98 -18.00 4.69 22.18
N GLN A 99 -17.28 5.72 22.62
CA GLN A 99 -17.77 7.09 22.56
C GLN A 99 -17.97 7.55 21.11
N ASP A 100 -19.05 8.30 20.86
CA ASP A 100 -19.43 8.80 19.52
C ASP A 100 -18.30 9.62 18.86
N ALA A 101 -17.54 10.37 19.65
CA ALA A 101 -16.40 11.13 19.16
C ALA A 101 -15.31 10.25 18.51
N CYS A 102 -15.07 9.05 19.04
CA CYS A 102 -14.14 8.09 18.45
C CYS A 102 -14.74 7.39 17.22
N LEU A 103 -16.05 7.10 17.23
CA LEU A 103 -16.74 6.57 16.05
C LEU A 103 -16.64 7.52 14.85
N VAL A 104 -16.74 8.83 15.08
CA VAL A 104 -16.59 9.84 14.02
C VAL A 104 -15.17 9.87 13.45
N LYS A 105 -14.14 9.56 14.25
CA LYS A 105 -12.74 9.49 13.82
C LYS A 105 -12.37 8.17 13.12
N MET A 106 -13.15 7.11 13.35
CA MET A 106 -12.86 5.76 12.84
C MET A 106 -12.57 5.67 11.34
N PRO A 107 -13.27 6.38 10.42
CA PRO A 107 -12.92 6.36 8.99
C PRO A 107 -11.50 6.87 8.71
N GLY A 108 -11.03 7.86 9.48
CA GLY A 108 -9.66 8.37 9.38
C GLY A 108 -8.63 7.34 9.83
N TYR A 109 -8.91 6.62 10.92
CA TYR A 109 -8.06 5.51 11.37
C TYR A 109 -8.02 4.39 10.33
N ILE A 110 -9.17 3.99 9.78
CA ILE A 110 -9.24 3.00 8.70
C ILE A 110 -8.39 3.42 7.50
N GLY A 111 -8.55 4.65 7.02
CA GLY A 111 -7.77 5.16 5.89
C GLY A 111 -6.25 5.16 6.16
N ASN A 112 -5.84 5.56 7.36
CA ASN A 112 -4.43 5.54 7.77
C ASN A 112 -3.86 4.12 7.82
N GLN A 113 -4.59 3.17 8.44
CA GLN A 113 -4.13 1.78 8.55
C GLN A 113 -4.10 1.08 7.18
N LEU A 114 -5.05 1.37 6.28
CA LEU A 114 -5.03 0.88 4.91
C LEU A 114 -3.84 1.42 4.11
N HIS A 115 -3.54 2.71 4.25
CA HIS A 115 -2.37 3.28 3.61
C HIS A 115 -1.07 2.61 4.09
N GLN A 116 -0.93 2.38 5.39
CA GLN A 116 0.22 1.66 5.95
C GLN A 116 0.28 0.20 5.50
N LEU A 117 -0.85 -0.50 5.41
CA LEU A 117 -0.93 -1.84 4.87
C LEU A 117 -0.44 -1.87 3.42
N ASN A 118 -0.97 -1.00 2.55
CA ASN A 118 -0.60 -0.93 1.14
C ASN A 118 0.89 -0.62 0.98
N ALA A 119 1.41 0.35 1.74
CA ALA A 119 2.84 0.69 1.72
C ALA A 119 3.72 -0.48 2.17
N ARG A 120 3.28 -1.27 3.16
CA ARG A 120 4.02 -2.43 3.66
C ARG A 120 4.03 -3.58 2.66
N VAL A 121 2.89 -3.87 2.03
CA VAL A 121 2.81 -4.93 1.01
C VAL A 121 3.64 -4.54 -0.21
N PHE A 122 3.48 -3.31 -0.70
CA PHE A 122 4.24 -2.77 -1.83
C PHE A 122 5.76 -2.77 -1.55
N GLY A 123 6.17 -2.21 -0.40
CA GLY A 123 7.58 -2.16 -0.01
C GLY A 123 8.21 -3.54 0.24
N GLY A 124 7.42 -4.60 0.44
CA GLY A 124 7.89 -5.96 0.60
C GLY A 124 8.27 -6.66 -0.71
N ILE A 125 7.74 -6.21 -1.85
CA ILE A 125 7.87 -6.90 -3.15
C ILE A 125 9.33 -7.12 -3.53
N ARG A 126 10.13 -6.05 -3.54
CA ARG A 126 11.55 -6.10 -3.90
C ARG A 126 12.36 -7.08 -3.05
N GLY A 127 12.09 -7.12 -1.74
CA GLY A 127 12.74 -8.06 -0.83
C GLY A 127 12.34 -9.50 -1.13
N ILE A 128 11.04 -9.76 -1.29
CA ILE A 128 10.49 -11.08 -1.56
C ILE A 128 10.98 -11.63 -2.91
N VAL A 129 10.96 -10.81 -3.96
CA VAL A 129 11.47 -11.19 -5.30
C VAL A 129 12.98 -11.43 -5.24
N GLY A 130 13.73 -10.54 -4.59
CA GLY A 130 15.18 -10.69 -4.43
C GLY A 130 15.59 -11.98 -3.69
N GLU A 131 14.78 -12.44 -2.73
CA GLU A 131 14.98 -13.72 -2.03
C GLU A 131 14.56 -14.93 -2.88
N ALA A 132 13.41 -14.86 -3.55
CA ALA A 132 12.79 -16.01 -4.20
C ALA A 132 13.34 -16.28 -5.61
N LEU A 133 13.67 -15.23 -6.36
CA LEU A 133 14.11 -15.34 -7.76
C LEU A 133 15.39 -16.18 -7.92
N PRO A 134 16.48 -15.98 -7.13
CA PRO A 134 17.68 -16.79 -7.26
C PRO A 134 17.45 -18.28 -6.98
N ALA A 135 16.46 -18.61 -6.14
CA ALA A 135 16.17 -19.99 -5.75
C ALA A 135 15.42 -20.78 -6.84
N VAL A 136 14.71 -20.10 -7.75
CA VAL A 136 13.84 -20.75 -8.75
C VAL A 136 14.31 -20.55 -10.18
N TRP A 137 15.14 -19.53 -10.43
CA TRP A 137 15.59 -19.21 -11.78
C TRP A 137 16.69 -20.19 -12.27
N PRO A 138 16.59 -20.72 -13.49
CA PRO A 138 17.58 -21.66 -14.01
C PRO A 138 18.93 -20.98 -14.21
N ASN A 139 19.96 -21.53 -13.56
CA ASN A 139 21.35 -21.03 -13.63
C ASN A 139 21.47 -19.53 -13.30
N TYR A 140 20.78 -19.06 -12.25
CA TYR A 140 20.82 -17.64 -11.85
C TYR A 140 22.26 -17.12 -11.66
N ASP A 141 23.13 -17.92 -11.03
CA ASP A 141 24.55 -17.58 -10.85
C ASP A 141 25.29 -17.36 -12.18
N ALA A 142 24.92 -18.11 -13.24
CA ALA A 142 25.50 -17.94 -14.56
C ALA A 142 24.98 -16.67 -15.25
N LEU A 143 23.69 -16.33 -15.04
CA LEU A 143 23.08 -15.09 -15.52
C LEU A 143 23.72 -13.87 -14.84
N GLU A 144 24.03 -13.97 -13.55
CA GLU A 144 24.77 -12.93 -12.82
C GLU A 144 26.24 -12.90 -13.25
N ALA A 145 26.89 -14.05 -13.47
CA ALA A 145 28.27 -14.10 -13.95
C ALA A 145 28.44 -13.51 -15.36
N THR A 146 27.40 -13.57 -16.22
CA THR A 146 27.39 -12.87 -17.51
C THR A 146 27.42 -11.35 -17.39
N MET A 147 27.23 -10.77 -16.19
CA MET A 147 27.55 -9.35 -15.94
C MET A 147 29.02 -9.01 -16.18
N MET A 148 29.92 -9.99 -16.10
CA MET A 148 31.37 -9.80 -16.21
C MET A 148 31.97 -10.43 -17.47
N SER A 149 31.18 -11.16 -18.25
CA SER A 149 31.63 -11.90 -19.43
C SER A 149 30.98 -11.35 -20.70
N THR A 150 31.75 -11.26 -21.78
CA THR A 150 31.25 -10.88 -23.12
C THR A 150 30.58 -12.04 -23.86
N GLU A 151 30.57 -13.25 -23.30
CA GLU A 151 29.91 -14.41 -23.92
C GLU A 151 28.42 -14.42 -23.59
N ALA A 152 27.59 -14.55 -24.63
CA ALA A 152 26.15 -14.66 -24.47
C ALA A 152 25.80 -15.93 -23.67
N PRO A 153 24.90 -15.83 -22.66
CA PRO A 153 24.45 -17.01 -21.92
C PRO A 153 23.77 -18.01 -22.87
N PRO A 154 23.88 -19.32 -22.61
CA PRO A 154 23.19 -20.32 -23.41
C PRO A 154 21.66 -20.09 -23.33
N PRO A 155 20.94 -20.29 -24.44
CA PRO A 155 19.50 -20.07 -24.47
C PRO A 155 18.79 -21.00 -23.48
N VAL A 156 18.02 -20.40 -22.57
CA VAL A 156 17.17 -21.13 -21.61
C VAL A 156 15.85 -21.52 -22.30
N PRO A 157 15.50 -22.81 -22.40
CA PRO A 157 14.25 -23.23 -23.03
C PRO A 157 13.02 -22.56 -22.41
N GLN A 158 12.07 -22.11 -23.23
CA GLN A 158 10.85 -21.40 -22.79
C GLN A 158 10.10 -22.10 -21.65
N HIS A 159 10.01 -23.44 -21.69
CA HIS A 159 9.31 -24.21 -20.66
C HIS A 159 9.98 -24.12 -19.28
N GLN A 160 11.31 -23.94 -19.22
CA GLN A 160 12.04 -23.75 -17.97
C GLN A 160 11.78 -22.37 -17.39
N VAL A 161 11.80 -21.32 -18.25
CA VAL A 161 11.42 -19.95 -17.85
C VAL A 161 10.00 -19.91 -17.30
N ALA A 162 9.05 -20.53 -18.01
CA ALA A 162 7.66 -20.61 -17.56
C ALA A 162 7.54 -21.31 -16.21
N THR A 163 8.20 -22.47 -16.03
CA THR A 163 8.16 -23.23 -14.76
C THR A 163 8.77 -22.44 -13.60
N ALA A 164 9.88 -21.74 -13.84
CA ALA A 164 10.51 -20.87 -12.87
C ALA A 164 9.58 -19.71 -12.46
N LEU A 165 8.95 -19.03 -13.43
CA LEU A 165 8.04 -17.92 -13.16
C LEU A 165 6.74 -18.36 -12.47
N TYR A 166 6.18 -19.53 -12.78
CA TYR A 166 5.07 -20.09 -12.02
C TYR A 166 5.47 -20.39 -10.56
N SER A 167 6.66 -20.97 -10.35
CA SER A 167 7.17 -21.26 -9.01
C SER A 167 7.44 -19.97 -8.23
N LEU A 168 7.99 -18.95 -8.89
CA LEU A 168 8.18 -17.62 -8.34
C LEU A 168 6.85 -17.00 -7.93
N ASN A 169 5.85 -17.05 -8.79
CA ASN A 169 4.53 -16.49 -8.54
C ASN A 169 3.86 -17.12 -7.31
N LEU A 170 4.00 -18.43 -7.12
CA LEU A 170 3.53 -19.10 -5.91
C LEU A 170 4.28 -18.63 -4.66
N ALA A 171 5.61 -18.54 -4.73
CA ALA A 171 6.44 -18.10 -3.60
C ALA A 171 6.16 -16.64 -3.21
N VAL A 172 6.15 -15.74 -4.19
CA VAL A 172 5.87 -14.31 -4.00
C VAL A 172 4.45 -14.12 -3.51
N GLY A 173 3.45 -14.75 -4.15
CA GLY A 173 2.05 -14.65 -3.74
C GLY A 173 1.79 -15.13 -2.32
N HIS A 174 2.45 -16.21 -1.89
CA HIS A 174 2.38 -16.68 -0.50
C HIS A 174 2.97 -15.67 0.48
N ARG A 175 4.16 -15.14 0.19
CA ARG A 175 4.85 -14.16 1.05
C ARG A 175 4.10 -12.83 1.12
N LEU A 176 3.56 -12.32 0.02
CA LEU A 176 2.72 -11.11 0.02
C LEU A 176 1.44 -11.32 0.84
N THR A 177 0.81 -12.48 0.72
CA THR A 177 -0.35 -12.83 1.56
C THR A 177 0.02 -12.86 3.04
N GLN A 178 1.18 -13.42 3.37
CA GLN A 178 1.69 -13.43 4.75
C GLN A 178 1.94 -12.00 5.25
N VAL A 179 2.57 -11.12 4.47
CA VAL A 179 2.78 -9.71 4.84
C VAL A 179 1.45 -8.99 5.09
N PHE A 180 0.43 -9.31 4.30
CA PHE A 180 -0.92 -8.77 4.45
C PHE A 180 -1.58 -9.23 5.76
N GLU A 181 -1.43 -10.51 6.12
CA GLU A 181 -1.97 -11.10 7.35
C GLU A 181 -1.22 -10.60 8.60
N ASP A 182 0.11 -10.57 8.56
CA ASP A 182 0.99 -10.15 9.66
C ASP A 182 0.82 -8.66 10.03
N PHE A 183 0.24 -7.85 9.13
CA PHE A 183 -0.05 -6.45 9.45
C PHE A 183 -1.14 -6.32 10.53
N ASP A 184 -2.08 -7.26 10.61
CA ASP A 184 -3.22 -7.28 11.54
C ASP A 184 -3.95 -5.93 11.64
N LEU A 185 -4.62 -5.55 10.54
CA LEU A 185 -5.35 -4.28 10.45
C LEU A 185 -6.42 -4.13 11.54
N LEU A 186 -7.08 -5.22 11.92
CA LEU A 186 -8.17 -5.19 12.89
C LEU A 186 -7.64 -4.90 14.30
N ASP A 187 -6.55 -5.54 14.72
CA ASP A 187 -5.93 -5.25 16.02
C ASP A 187 -5.37 -3.82 16.09
N ARG A 188 -4.72 -3.35 15.02
CA ARG A 188 -4.26 -1.95 14.95
C ARG A 188 -5.40 -0.95 15.09
N LEU A 189 -6.52 -1.20 14.40
CA LEU A 189 -7.69 -0.35 14.51
C LEU A 189 -8.32 -0.42 15.92
N ARG A 190 -8.35 -1.60 16.55
CA ARG A 190 -8.77 -1.77 17.95
C ARG A 190 -7.91 -0.92 18.89
N ASN A 191 -6.59 -0.91 18.67
CA ASN A 191 -5.63 -0.12 19.45
C ASN A 191 -5.86 1.39 19.25
N ASP A 192 -6.07 1.86 18.01
CA ASP A 192 -6.38 3.27 17.71
C ASP A 192 -7.68 3.73 18.40
N LEU A 193 -8.73 2.90 18.37
CA LEU A 193 -10.00 3.20 19.03
C LEU A 193 -9.87 3.22 20.55
N SER A 194 -9.07 2.32 21.12
CA SER A 194 -8.82 2.28 22.57
C SER A 194 -8.02 3.49 23.04
N ALA A 195 -7.00 3.91 22.28
CA ALA A 195 -6.25 5.13 22.55
C ALA A 195 -7.13 6.39 22.46
N CYS A 196 -8.05 6.43 21.50
CA CYS A 196 -9.02 7.52 21.41
C CYS A 196 -9.94 7.60 22.63
N ASP A 197 -10.47 6.46 23.08
CA ASP A 197 -11.39 6.38 24.23
C ASP A 197 -10.70 6.84 25.53
N GLN A 198 -9.45 6.39 25.74
CA GLN A 198 -8.60 6.82 26.86
C GLN A 198 -8.32 8.32 26.83
N ALA A 199 -7.91 8.86 25.68
CA ALA A 199 -7.64 10.29 25.54
C ALA A 199 -8.86 11.16 25.86
N ILE A 200 -10.08 10.70 25.56
CA ILE A 200 -11.28 11.43 25.94
C ILE A 200 -11.54 11.31 27.46
N ALA A 201 -11.38 10.11 28.04
CA ALA A 201 -11.55 9.92 29.47
C ALA A 201 -10.59 10.80 30.29
N ASP A 202 -9.32 10.90 29.88
CA ASP A 202 -8.30 11.73 30.53
C ASP A 202 -8.68 13.22 30.46
N SER A 203 -9.20 13.70 29.32
CA SER A 203 -9.61 15.10 29.15
C SER A 203 -10.79 15.51 30.06
N ILE A 204 -11.68 14.57 30.40
CA ILE A 204 -12.81 14.83 31.31
C ILE A 204 -12.33 14.93 32.77
N GLN A 205 -11.29 14.17 33.13
CA GLN A 205 -10.78 14.15 34.50
C GLN A 205 -9.99 15.43 34.84
N GLU A 206 -9.27 16.01 33.88
CA GLU A 206 -8.49 17.24 34.07
C GLU A 206 -9.38 18.48 34.30
N ASP A 207 -10.55 18.53 33.64
CA ASP A 207 -11.52 19.63 33.78
C ASP A 207 -12.22 19.67 35.17
N THR A 208 -12.18 18.57 35.94
CA THR A 208 -12.86 18.52 37.25
C THR A 208 -12.01 19.13 38.38
N THR A 209 -10.72 19.40 38.16
CA THR A 209 -9.80 19.86 39.22
C THR A 209 -9.41 21.34 39.11
N THR A 210 -9.80 22.04 38.03
CA THR A 210 -9.40 23.43 37.81
C THR A 210 -10.60 24.35 37.66
N THR A 211 -10.96 24.99 38.77
CA THR A 211 -11.92 26.10 38.80
C THR A 211 -11.39 27.25 37.93
N THR A 212 -12.15 27.61 36.90
CA THR A 212 -12.11 28.88 36.15
C THR A 212 -10.87 29.14 35.30
N THR A 213 -10.85 28.67 34.05
CA THR A 213 -10.28 29.47 32.93
C THR A 213 -10.97 29.13 31.60
N THR A 214 -11.26 30.20 30.87
CA THR A 214 -12.09 30.37 29.68
C THR A 214 -11.88 29.34 28.55
N ILE A 215 -12.98 28.70 28.14
CA ILE A 215 -13.10 27.78 26.99
C ILE A 215 -12.71 28.52 25.70
N THR A 216 -11.67 28.04 25.02
CA THR A 216 -11.36 28.43 23.63
C THR A 216 -11.45 27.19 22.74
N THR A 217 -12.57 27.07 22.03
CA THR A 217 -12.87 26.00 21.08
C THR A 217 -11.89 26.06 19.90
N THR A 218 -10.95 25.11 19.83
CA THR A 218 -10.06 24.96 18.67
C THR A 218 -10.65 23.97 17.68
N THR A 219 -11.28 24.52 16.64
CA THR A 219 -11.83 23.77 15.50
C THR A 219 -10.68 23.28 14.63
N SER A 220 -10.39 21.98 14.66
CA SER A 220 -9.38 21.36 13.78
C SER A 220 -9.92 21.25 12.35
N THR A 221 -9.46 22.12 11.47
CA THR A 221 -9.68 22.05 10.02
C THR A 221 -8.83 20.94 9.40
N MET A 222 -9.47 19.92 8.82
CA MET A 222 -8.80 18.91 7.98
C MET A 222 -8.40 19.53 6.63
N THR A 223 -7.11 19.49 6.31
CA THR A 223 -6.57 19.89 5.01
C THR A 223 -6.71 18.74 4.00
N THR A 224 -7.60 18.91 3.02
CA THR A 224 -7.72 18.06 1.83
C THR A 224 -6.62 18.39 0.81
N THR A 225 -5.72 17.44 0.59
CA THR A 225 -4.70 17.47 -0.46
C THR A 225 -5.33 17.03 -1.78
N LYS A 226 -5.25 17.88 -2.82
CA LYS A 226 -5.72 17.57 -4.18
C LYS A 226 -4.65 16.77 -4.92
N MET A 227 -4.97 15.54 -5.31
CA MET A 227 -4.19 14.75 -6.26
C MET A 227 -4.63 15.07 -7.70
N THR A 228 -3.66 15.17 -8.61
CA THR A 228 -3.82 15.52 -10.03
C THR A 228 -4.14 14.29 -10.90
N MET A 229 -4.88 14.51 -11.99
CA MET A 229 -5.81 13.55 -12.62
C MET A 229 -5.30 12.89 -13.92
N THR A 230 -3.99 12.78 -14.17
CA THR A 230 -3.51 12.60 -15.56
C THR A 230 -3.02 11.21 -16.01
N ASP A 231 -2.99 10.17 -15.18
CA ASP A 231 -2.52 8.83 -15.61
C ASP A 231 -3.62 7.76 -15.77
N TYR A 232 -4.90 8.15 -15.83
CA TYR A 232 -6.03 7.24 -15.56
C TYR A 232 -6.61 6.43 -16.75
N ILE A 233 -6.14 6.60 -18.00
CA ILE A 233 -7.01 6.26 -19.15
C ILE A 233 -6.85 4.85 -19.72
N VAL A 234 -5.71 4.15 -19.53
CA VAL A 234 -5.57 2.78 -20.06
C VAL A 234 -5.99 1.70 -19.04
N ASN A 235 -5.97 2.04 -17.75
CA ASN A 235 -6.27 1.11 -16.65
C ASN A 235 -7.75 1.14 -16.19
N ALA A 236 -8.62 1.86 -16.91
CA ALA A 236 -10.05 2.05 -16.59
C ALA A 236 -10.96 0.90 -17.07
N GLY A 237 -10.54 0.15 -18.10
CA GLY A 237 -11.33 -0.94 -18.69
C GLY A 237 -11.51 -2.15 -17.76
N HIS A 238 -10.44 -2.54 -17.05
CA HIS A 238 -10.50 -3.65 -16.09
C HIS A 238 -11.23 -3.26 -14.79
N ARG A 239 -11.03 -2.01 -14.31
CA ARG A 239 -11.75 -1.45 -13.15
C ARG A 239 -13.27 -1.44 -13.34
N PHE A 240 -13.76 -1.19 -14.56
CA PHE A 240 -15.21 -1.14 -14.83
C PHE A 240 -15.88 -2.52 -14.71
N ILE A 241 -15.20 -3.59 -15.13
CA ILE A 241 -15.70 -4.97 -15.00
C ILE A 241 -15.69 -5.40 -13.54
N HIS A 242 -14.61 -5.09 -12.80
CA HIS A 242 -14.55 -5.36 -11.35
C HIS A 242 -15.64 -4.59 -10.58
N ARG A 243 -15.89 -3.31 -10.92
CA ARG A 243 -16.98 -2.51 -10.33
C ARG A 243 -18.37 -3.11 -10.61
N LEU A 244 -18.59 -3.71 -11.77
CA LEU A 244 -19.86 -4.37 -12.12
C LEU A 244 -20.06 -5.70 -11.38
N PHE A 245 -19.00 -6.45 -11.10
CA PHE A 245 -19.09 -7.67 -10.28
C PHE A 245 -19.18 -7.37 -8.79
N TRP A 246 -18.45 -6.37 -8.29
CA TRP A 246 -18.49 -5.96 -6.88
C TRP A 246 -19.82 -5.27 -6.52
N THR A 247 -20.40 -4.45 -7.41
CA THR A 247 -21.74 -3.87 -7.17
C THR A 247 -22.87 -4.90 -7.15
N ARG A 248 -22.69 -6.08 -7.77
CA ARG A 248 -23.64 -7.20 -7.67
C ARG A 248 -23.51 -8.00 -6.37
N GLY A 249 -22.32 -8.03 -5.74
CA GLY A 249 -22.06 -8.72 -4.47
C GLY A 249 -22.20 -7.83 -3.21
N CYS A 250 -21.83 -6.55 -3.30
CA CYS A 250 -21.82 -5.59 -2.19
C CYS A 250 -23.17 -4.91 -1.93
N GLY A 251 -24.23 -5.35 -2.62
CA GLY A 251 -25.61 -4.89 -2.39
C GLY A 251 -26.20 -5.23 -1.01
N LYS A 252 -25.43 -5.83 -0.09
CA LYS A 252 -25.89 -6.20 1.26
C LYS A 252 -24.88 -5.96 2.38
N PHE A 253 -24.14 -4.84 2.36
CA PHE A 253 -23.54 -4.33 3.63
C PHE A 253 -24.59 -3.81 4.63
N ASP A 254 -25.89 -4.03 4.39
CA ASP A 254 -26.98 -3.42 5.14
C ASP A 254 -27.03 -3.83 6.63
N ASN A 255 -26.22 -4.79 7.08
CA ASN A 255 -26.02 -5.06 8.51
C ASN A 255 -24.72 -5.82 8.85
N ASP A 256 -23.73 -5.85 7.95
CA ASP A 256 -22.52 -6.62 8.22
C ASP A 256 -21.66 -5.93 9.29
N THR A 257 -21.67 -6.51 10.49
CA THR A 257 -20.89 -6.10 11.66
C THR A 257 -19.37 -6.22 11.45
N ARG A 258 -18.96 -6.81 10.32
CA ARG A 258 -17.58 -7.22 10.01
C ARG A 258 -17.13 -6.79 8.61
N PHE A 259 -17.58 -5.62 8.15
CA PHE A 259 -17.28 -5.16 6.79
C PHE A 259 -15.77 -5.09 6.51
N LEU A 260 -14.93 -4.76 7.49
CA LEU A 260 -13.47 -4.75 7.32
C LEU A 260 -12.89 -6.15 7.17
N GLU A 261 -13.40 -7.13 7.90
CA GLU A 261 -12.98 -8.53 7.77
C GLU A 261 -13.35 -9.08 6.39
N THR A 262 -14.56 -8.75 5.91
CA THR A 262 -15.02 -9.07 4.56
C THR A 262 -14.14 -8.40 3.50
N TRP A 263 -13.79 -7.12 3.69
CA TRP A 263 -12.88 -6.39 2.81
C TRP A 263 -11.50 -7.06 2.75
N LEU A 264 -10.88 -7.33 3.91
CA LEU A 264 -9.56 -8.00 4.00
C LEU A 264 -9.56 -9.34 3.27
N ARG A 265 -10.62 -10.13 3.48
CA ARG A 265 -10.77 -11.45 2.83
C ARG A 265 -10.91 -11.31 1.31
N SER A 266 -11.68 -10.34 0.84
CA SER A 266 -11.88 -10.09 -0.59
C SER A 266 -10.59 -9.61 -1.26
N ALA A 267 -9.94 -8.58 -0.70
CA ALA A 267 -8.71 -8.03 -1.24
C ALA A 267 -7.61 -9.10 -1.36
N ARG A 268 -7.47 -9.97 -0.35
CA ARG A 268 -6.53 -11.10 -0.39
C ARG A 268 -6.89 -12.14 -1.45
N ALA A 269 -8.16 -12.50 -1.56
CA ALA A 269 -8.61 -13.49 -2.55
C ALA A 269 -8.39 -12.97 -3.98
N ASP A 270 -8.71 -11.71 -4.22
CA ASP A 270 -8.54 -11.07 -5.52
C ASP A 270 -7.07 -10.87 -5.86
N LEU A 271 -6.23 -10.48 -4.88
CA LEU A 271 -4.77 -10.39 -5.08
C LEU A 271 -4.19 -11.73 -5.52
N ARG A 272 -4.57 -12.81 -4.82
CA ARG A 272 -4.13 -14.16 -5.20
C ARG A 272 -4.61 -14.53 -6.59
N SER A 273 -5.88 -14.26 -6.91
CA SER A 273 -6.44 -14.56 -8.22
C SER A 273 -5.73 -13.80 -9.34
N GLU A 274 -5.50 -12.49 -9.18
CA GLU A 274 -4.83 -11.66 -10.18
C GLU A 274 -3.37 -12.06 -10.40
N LEU A 275 -2.66 -12.46 -9.34
CA LEU A 275 -1.31 -13.03 -9.47
C LEU A 275 -1.34 -14.34 -10.27
N GLU A 276 -2.31 -15.22 -10.03
CA GLU A 276 -2.43 -16.50 -10.74
C GLU A 276 -2.85 -16.31 -12.21
N THR A 277 -3.73 -15.35 -12.53
CA THR A 277 -4.23 -15.14 -13.89
C THR A 277 -3.23 -14.40 -14.78
N ARG A 278 -2.48 -13.43 -14.25
CA ARG A 278 -1.60 -12.55 -15.05
C ARG A 278 -0.18 -13.08 -15.23
N VAL A 279 0.19 -14.18 -14.57
CA VAL A 279 1.54 -14.77 -14.72
C VAL A 279 1.86 -15.19 -16.15
N GLY A 280 0.86 -15.55 -16.95
CA GLY A 280 1.03 -15.85 -18.37
C GLY A 280 1.58 -14.65 -19.16
N ASP A 281 1.11 -13.44 -18.85
CA ASP A 281 1.58 -12.21 -19.49
C ASP A 281 3.04 -11.92 -19.10
N LEU A 282 3.40 -12.11 -17.82
CA LEU A 282 4.78 -11.98 -17.36
C LEU A 282 5.72 -12.95 -18.10
N ILE A 283 5.30 -14.21 -18.27
CA ILE A 283 6.09 -15.21 -19.00
C ILE A 283 6.35 -14.75 -20.44
N MET A 284 5.33 -14.24 -21.12
CA MET A 284 5.48 -13.75 -22.49
C MET A 284 6.37 -12.51 -22.57
N THR A 285 6.24 -11.56 -21.65
CA THR A 285 7.09 -10.36 -21.58
C THR A 285 8.56 -10.75 -21.38
N ILE A 286 8.86 -11.55 -20.36
CA ILE A 286 10.24 -11.96 -20.06
C ILE A 286 10.84 -12.77 -21.21
N TYR A 287 10.05 -13.65 -21.82
CA TYR A 287 10.53 -14.41 -22.99
C TYR A 287 10.84 -13.49 -24.18
N ASN A 288 9.98 -12.52 -24.44
CA ASN A 288 10.19 -11.53 -25.50
C ASN A 288 11.45 -10.70 -25.23
N ASP A 289 11.66 -10.24 -24.00
CA ASP A 289 12.83 -9.44 -23.61
C ASP A 289 14.13 -10.24 -23.78
N LEU A 290 14.10 -11.54 -23.49
CA LEU A 290 15.28 -12.41 -23.63
C LEU A 290 15.65 -12.76 -25.08
N TYR A 291 14.68 -12.78 -26.01
CA TYR A 291 14.88 -13.39 -27.34
C TYR A 291 14.54 -12.50 -28.53
N ASN A 292 13.88 -11.35 -28.35
CA ASN A 292 13.54 -10.47 -29.49
C ASN A 292 14.68 -9.52 -29.90
N GLU A 293 15.78 -9.44 -29.14
CA GLU A 293 16.93 -8.59 -29.49
C GLU A 293 17.73 -9.11 -30.71
N GLU A 294 17.67 -10.42 -31.03
CA GLU A 294 18.43 -11.00 -32.15
C GLU A 294 17.97 -10.56 -33.55
N ASN A 295 16.77 -9.97 -33.69
CA ASN A 295 16.26 -9.51 -34.99
C ASN A 295 16.54 -8.04 -35.30
N ALA A 296 17.17 -7.28 -34.39
CA ALA A 296 17.39 -5.84 -34.58
C ALA A 296 18.70 -5.49 -35.32
N HIS A 297 19.60 -6.47 -35.56
CA HIS A 297 20.90 -6.22 -36.18
C HIS A 297 21.03 -6.56 -37.68
N ASP A 298 19.94 -7.03 -38.31
CA ASP A 298 19.93 -7.41 -39.74
C ASP A 298 19.25 -6.37 -40.67
N PHE A 299 19.06 -5.12 -40.24
CA PHE A 299 18.53 -4.01 -41.07
C PHE A 299 19.44 -2.78 -41.12
#